data_AF-A0A241UXK5-F1
#
_entry.id   AF-A0A241UXK5-F1
#
_cell.length_a   1.000
_cell.length_b   1.000
_cell.length_c   1.000
_cell.angle_alpha   90.00
_cell.angle_beta   90.00
_cell.angle_gamma   90.00
#
_symmetry.space_group_name_H-M   'P 1'
#
loop_
_entity.id
_entity.type
_entity.pdbx_description
1 polymer ?
#
loop_
_entity_poly.entity_id
_entity_poly.type
_entity_poly.pdbx_seq_one_letter_code
_entity_poly.pdbx_strand_id
1 'polypeptide(L)'
;MAVHNGSNNRLRYKDEFGFTNRDINWIWSTYQLYLYNPLTGKNSIHQKSEIIKYYINSQQNKDYVLNKILIDKDNQLVNENEFKWISETNYRLIISLINIIIKKYNINQTNISTTQNYEYFINIFDCINLNKDEKIYLLNDLKSIWSNTELNENDVNWLTPLDQGQIIWAWKYLEKNNKLGYFPTSPVSIIERHQFICAFLDLISIFNGQDSKELFLYKMKKTWSQKKYRDNDRIKKPYHLPLSKDSHNKLTHLCEIFNKSQSDVLEFTINKIYNDYTKDNEGKNKFN
;
A
#
# COMPACT_ATOMS: atom_id res chain seq x y z
N MET A 1 35.85 -11.90 10.81
CA MET A 1 34.92 -12.26 11.91
C MET A 1 33.81 -11.22 11.90
N ALA A 2 32.53 -11.49 11.72
CA ALA A 2 31.76 -12.73 11.68
C ALA A 2 30.61 -12.55 10.66
N VAL A 3 30.28 -13.64 9.96
CA VAL A 3 29.18 -13.74 9.01
C VAL A 3 27.89 -13.95 9.81
N HIS A 4 26.92 -13.04 9.70
CA HIS A 4 25.58 -13.24 10.24
C HIS A 4 24.79 -14.18 9.31
N ASN A 5 24.89 -15.48 9.57
CA ASN A 5 23.93 -16.47 9.10
C ASN A 5 22.62 -16.29 9.87
N GLY A 6 21.74 -15.44 9.35
CA GLY A 6 20.35 -15.31 9.79
C GLY A 6 19.43 -16.36 9.14
N SER A 7 19.78 -17.64 9.24
CA SER A 7 18.83 -18.72 8.97
C SER A 7 17.97 -18.90 10.23
N ASN A 8 16.86 -18.16 10.27
CA ASN A 8 15.82 -18.28 11.30
C ASN A 8 15.19 -19.67 11.21
N ASN A 9 15.84 -20.66 11.82
CA ASN A 9 15.23 -21.94 12.17
C ASN A 9 14.22 -21.66 13.28
N ARG A 10 13.02 -21.20 12.91
CA ARG A 10 11.86 -21.23 13.81
C ARG A 10 11.74 -22.69 14.26
N LEU A 11 11.90 -22.96 15.56
CA LEU A 11 11.52 -24.24 16.16
C LEU A 11 10.04 -24.45 15.84
N ARG A 12 9.75 -25.17 14.75
CA ARG A 12 8.39 -25.40 14.32
C ARG A 12 7.80 -26.39 15.31
N TYR A 13 6.87 -25.91 16.13
CA TYR A 13 5.95 -26.78 16.82
C TYR A 13 5.41 -27.78 15.80
N LYS A 14 5.67 -29.06 16.08
CA LYS A 14 5.07 -30.18 15.38
C LYS A 14 4.12 -30.83 16.37
N ASP A 15 2.90 -31.09 15.93
CA ASP A 15 1.99 -31.90 16.74
C ASP A 15 2.41 -33.38 16.74
N GLU A 16 1.62 -34.23 17.39
CA GLU A 16 1.88 -35.68 17.49
C GLU A 16 1.89 -36.40 16.12
N PHE A 17 1.28 -35.80 15.09
CA PHE A 17 1.30 -36.31 13.71
C PHE A 17 2.44 -35.70 12.89
N GLY A 18 3.25 -34.83 13.49
CA GLY A 18 4.36 -34.15 12.82
C GLY A 18 3.95 -32.90 12.02
N PHE A 19 2.70 -32.45 12.13
CA PHE A 19 2.18 -31.29 11.41
C PHE A 19 2.68 -29.99 12.01
N THR A 20 3.16 -29.11 11.14
CA THR A 20 3.55 -27.75 11.48
C THR A 20 2.33 -26.81 11.56
N ASN A 21 2.52 -25.59 12.07
CA ASN A 21 1.46 -24.57 12.08
C ASN A 21 0.86 -24.30 10.69
N ARG A 22 1.68 -24.33 9.63
CA ARG A 22 1.21 -24.16 8.24
C ARG A 22 0.35 -25.33 7.81
N ASP A 23 0.79 -26.56 8.10
CA ASP A 23 0.02 -27.77 7.82
C ASP A 23 -1.33 -27.74 8.54
N ILE A 24 -1.34 -27.37 9.82
CA ILE A 24 -2.57 -27.24 10.64
C ILE A 24 -3.53 -26.23 10.00
N ASN A 25 -3.05 -25.06 9.58
CA ASN A 25 -3.90 -24.05 8.93
C ASN A 25 -4.42 -24.52 7.58
N TRP A 26 -3.61 -25.21 6.78
CA TRP A 26 -4.02 -25.75 5.49
C TRP A 26 -5.06 -26.87 5.68
N ILE A 27 -4.83 -27.85 6.57
CA ILE A 27 -5.80 -28.93 6.87
C ILE A 27 -7.14 -28.32 7.31
N TRP A 28 -7.10 -27.37 8.25
CA TRP A 28 -8.29 -26.69 8.76
C TRP A 28 -9.17 -26.11 7.64
N SER A 29 -8.56 -25.45 6.66
CA SER A 29 -9.25 -24.80 5.55
C SER A 29 -9.68 -25.79 4.47
N THR A 30 -8.77 -26.66 4.03
CA THR A 30 -8.99 -27.63 2.95
C THR A 30 -10.07 -28.65 3.29
N TYR A 31 -10.10 -29.12 4.54
CA TYR A 31 -11.10 -30.07 5.03
C TYR A 31 -12.33 -29.38 5.63
N GLN A 32 -12.42 -28.05 5.49
CA GLN A 32 -13.56 -27.23 5.92
C GLN A 32 -14.00 -27.47 7.38
N LEU A 33 -13.03 -27.71 8.27
CA LEU A 33 -13.31 -28.10 9.66
C LEU A 33 -14.05 -27.01 10.46
N TYR A 34 -13.98 -25.77 9.98
CA TYR A 34 -14.75 -24.64 10.50
C TYR A 34 -16.26 -24.79 10.36
N LEU A 35 -16.76 -25.55 9.37
CA LEU A 35 -18.20 -25.80 9.20
C LEU A 35 -18.75 -26.68 10.32
N TYR A 36 -17.94 -27.60 10.81
CA TYR A 36 -18.31 -28.54 11.89
C TYR A 36 -18.02 -27.97 13.28
N ASN A 37 -17.26 -26.88 13.37
CA ASN A 37 -16.87 -26.23 14.62
C ASN A 37 -17.12 -24.70 14.57
N PRO A 38 -18.35 -24.24 14.30
CA PRO A 38 -18.64 -22.84 13.96
C PRO A 38 -18.41 -21.86 15.12
N LEU A 39 -18.49 -22.31 16.38
CA LEU A 39 -18.24 -21.48 17.58
C LEU A 39 -16.77 -21.11 17.77
N THR A 40 -15.90 -21.52 16.84
CA THR A 40 -14.45 -21.55 17.03
C THR A 40 -13.68 -20.78 15.94
N GLY A 41 -14.33 -19.79 15.31
CA GLY A 41 -13.80 -19.01 14.18
C GLY A 41 -12.50 -18.22 14.41
N LYS A 42 -12.00 -18.16 15.66
CA LYS A 42 -10.71 -17.55 16.04
C LYS A 42 -9.78 -18.53 16.79
N ASN A 43 -9.84 -19.82 16.45
CA ASN A 43 -9.01 -20.82 17.12
C ASN A 43 -7.52 -20.51 17.04
N SER A 44 -6.85 -20.63 18.18
CA SER A 44 -5.39 -20.75 18.22
C SER A 44 -4.95 -21.98 17.43
N ILE A 45 -3.69 -21.98 16.99
CA ILE A 45 -3.10 -23.15 16.31
C ILE A 45 -3.24 -24.42 17.15
N HIS A 46 -3.12 -24.31 18.47
CA HIS A 46 -3.28 -25.43 19.37
C HIS A 46 -4.71 -25.98 19.33
N GLN A 47 -5.74 -25.12 19.40
CA GLN A 47 -7.13 -25.55 19.29
C GLN A 47 -7.44 -26.19 17.93
N LYS A 48 -6.92 -25.63 16.83
CA LYS A 48 -7.05 -26.26 15.51
C LYS A 48 -6.39 -27.63 15.47
N SER A 49 -5.21 -27.79 16.06
CA SER A 49 -4.53 -29.09 16.16
C SER A 49 -5.39 -30.10 16.91
N GLU A 50 -5.92 -29.76 18.09
CA GLU A 50 -6.78 -30.67 18.86
C GLU A 50 -8.05 -31.09 18.11
N ILE A 51 -8.68 -30.18 17.36
CA ILE A 51 -9.84 -30.50 16.52
C ILE A 51 -9.43 -31.43 15.36
N ILE A 52 -8.29 -31.19 14.72
CA ILE A 52 -7.77 -32.07 13.65
C ILE A 52 -7.50 -33.46 14.22
N LYS A 53 -6.91 -33.57 15.41
CA LYS A 53 -6.69 -34.86 16.08
C LYS A 53 -7.99 -35.59 16.34
N TYR A 54 -8.99 -34.90 16.88
CA TYR A 54 -10.31 -35.47 17.10
C TYR A 54 -10.95 -35.91 15.78
N TYR A 55 -10.87 -35.07 14.74
CA TYR A 55 -11.37 -35.39 13.41
C TYR A 55 -10.74 -36.67 12.85
N ILE A 56 -9.42 -36.84 12.97
CA ILE A 56 -8.69 -38.03 12.49
C ILE A 56 -9.04 -39.26 13.34
N ASN A 57 -9.03 -39.15 14.66
CA ASN A 57 -9.25 -40.27 15.59
C ASN A 57 -10.71 -40.77 15.61
N SER A 58 -11.67 -39.93 15.21
CA SER A 58 -13.09 -40.30 15.14
C SER A 58 -13.48 -41.05 13.86
N GLN A 59 -12.57 -41.19 12.90
CA GLN A 59 -12.83 -41.89 11.64
C GLN A 59 -12.76 -43.40 11.82
N GLN A 60 -13.59 -44.14 11.08
CA GLN A 60 -13.58 -45.62 11.11
C GLN A 60 -12.21 -46.19 10.71
N ASN A 61 -11.51 -45.56 9.77
CA ASN A 61 -10.16 -45.94 9.35
C ASN A 61 -9.21 -44.74 9.49
N LYS A 62 -8.61 -44.62 10.68
CA LYS A 62 -7.66 -43.57 11.04
C LYS A 62 -6.48 -43.49 10.07
N ASP A 63 -5.85 -44.63 9.78
CA ASP A 63 -4.64 -44.69 8.96
C ASP A 63 -4.90 -44.26 7.53
N TYR A 64 -6.06 -44.65 6.97
CA TYR A 64 -6.47 -44.20 5.65
C TYR A 64 -6.63 -42.67 5.59
N VAL A 65 -7.31 -42.07 6.57
CA VAL A 65 -7.55 -40.62 6.58
C VAL A 65 -6.24 -39.85 6.79
N LEU A 66 -5.38 -40.31 7.68
CA LEU A 66 -4.06 -39.70 7.89
C LEU A 66 -3.21 -39.77 6.62
N ASN A 67 -3.14 -40.95 5.96
CA ASN A 67 -2.40 -41.11 4.71
C ASN A 67 -2.95 -40.23 3.59
N LYS A 68 -4.28 -40.09 3.50
CA LYS A 68 -4.92 -39.18 2.54
C LYS A 68 -4.50 -37.73 2.78
N ILE A 69 -4.55 -37.26 4.03
CA ILE A 69 -4.12 -35.91 4.39
C ILE A 69 -2.65 -35.67 4.00
N LEU A 70 -1.77 -36.65 4.26
CA LEU A 70 -0.35 -36.56 3.90
C LEU A 70 -0.13 -36.50 2.39
N ILE A 71 -0.84 -37.32 1.61
CA ILE A 71 -0.78 -37.31 0.14
C ILE A 71 -1.30 -35.98 -0.41
N ASP A 72 -2.45 -35.51 0.07
CA ASP A 72 -3.03 -34.24 -0.36
C ASP A 72 -2.09 -33.07 -0.05
N LYS A 73 -1.47 -33.07 1.14
CA LYS A 73 -0.47 -32.09 1.56
C LYS A 73 0.71 -32.09 0.60
N ASP A 74 1.26 -33.27 0.29
CA ASP A 74 2.42 -33.39 -0.60
C ASP A 74 2.07 -33.02 -2.05
N ASN A 75 0.82 -33.15 -2.47
CA ASN A 75 0.37 -32.74 -3.80
C ASN A 75 -0.01 -31.26 -3.91
N GLN A 76 -0.34 -30.58 -2.80
CA GLN A 76 -0.89 -29.22 -2.83
C GLN A 76 -0.01 -28.16 -2.16
N LEU A 77 0.84 -28.50 -1.19
CA LEU A 77 1.68 -27.52 -0.51
C LEU A 77 3.02 -27.34 -1.20
N VAL A 78 3.33 -26.09 -1.52
CA VAL A 78 4.62 -25.70 -2.10
C VAL A 78 5.69 -25.60 -1.02
N ASN A 79 6.93 -25.97 -1.36
CA ASN A 79 8.08 -25.83 -0.46
C ASN A 79 8.28 -24.37 -0.03
N GLU A 80 8.67 -24.14 1.21
CA GLU A 80 8.89 -22.78 1.73
C GLU A 80 9.98 -22.01 0.99
N ASN A 81 10.93 -22.71 0.37
CA ASN A 81 11.97 -22.10 -0.44
C ASN A 81 11.40 -21.29 -1.62
N GLU A 82 10.24 -21.66 -2.15
CA GLU A 82 9.61 -20.94 -3.27
C GLU A 82 9.10 -19.56 -2.87
N PHE A 83 8.90 -19.31 -1.57
CA PHE A 83 8.47 -18.01 -1.06
C PHE A 83 9.63 -17.08 -0.67
N LYS A 84 10.89 -17.52 -0.76
CA LYS A 84 12.07 -16.74 -0.32
C LYS A 84 12.21 -15.36 -0.95
N TRP A 85 11.65 -15.16 -2.14
CA TRP A 85 11.68 -13.86 -2.82
C TRP A 85 10.70 -12.84 -2.20
N ILE A 86 9.79 -13.28 -1.32
CA ILE A 86 8.81 -12.45 -0.63
C ILE A 86 9.33 -12.16 0.78
N SER A 87 9.81 -10.93 1.00
CA SER A 87 10.21 -10.50 2.34
C SER A 87 9.00 -10.31 3.25
N GLU A 88 9.04 -10.88 4.46
CA GLU A 88 7.99 -10.72 5.48
C GLU A 88 7.76 -9.25 5.89
N THR A 89 8.74 -8.38 5.67
CA THR A 89 8.69 -6.95 6.00
C THR A 89 8.29 -6.06 4.83
N ASN A 90 8.21 -6.61 3.61
CA ASN A 90 7.75 -5.86 2.44
C ASN A 90 6.22 -5.89 2.36
N TYR A 91 5.58 -5.07 3.21
CA TYR A 91 4.12 -5.00 3.30
C TYR A 91 3.46 -4.61 1.98
N ARG A 92 4.05 -3.68 1.22
CA ARG A 92 3.53 -3.25 -0.09
C ARG A 92 3.46 -4.41 -1.08
N LEU A 93 4.51 -5.23 -1.16
CA LEU A 93 4.53 -6.47 -1.96
C LEU A 93 3.42 -7.43 -1.47
N ILE A 94 3.40 -7.75 -0.18
CA ILE A 94 2.46 -8.70 0.41
C ILE A 94 1.01 -8.30 0.13
N ILE A 95 0.66 -7.03 0.38
CA ILE A 95 -0.65 -6.46 0.10
C ILE A 95 -0.98 -6.63 -1.39
N SER A 96 -0.06 -6.28 -2.28
CA SER A 96 -0.27 -6.38 -3.73
C SER A 96 -0.57 -7.82 -4.15
N LEU A 97 0.24 -8.79 -3.69
CA LEU A 97 0.06 -10.21 -4.00
C LEU A 97 -1.28 -10.76 -3.51
N ILE A 98 -1.68 -10.43 -2.28
CA ILE A 98 -2.98 -10.80 -1.71
C ILE A 98 -4.12 -10.31 -2.61
N ASN A 99 -4.08 -9.03 -3.00
CA ASN A 99 -5.15 -8.43 -3.80
C ASN A 99 -5.21 -9.00 -5.23
N ILE A 100 -4.06 -9.32 -5.83
CA ILE A 100 -4.00 -10.02 -7.12
C ILE A 100 -4.66 -11.40 -7.01
N ILE A 101 -4.31 -12.18 -5.98
CA ILE A 101 -4.89 -13.51 -5.75
C ILE A 101 -6.39 -13.43 -5.51
N ILE A 102 -6.84 -12.56 -4.60
CA ILE A 102 -8.27 -12.38 -4.28
C ILE A 102 -9.06 -12.09 -5.55
N LYS A 103 -8.56 -11.18 -6.40
CA LYS A 103 -9.24 -10.82 -7.64
C LYS A 103 -9.15 -11.93 -8.70
N LYS A 104 -8.01 -12.60 -8.85
CA LYS A 104 -7.82 -13.68 -9.84
C LYS A 104 -8.71 -14.89 -9.56
N TYR A 105 -8.93 -15.23 -8.28
CA TYR A 105 -9.70 -16.40 -7.87
C TYR A 105 -11.07 -16.07 -7.26
N ASN A 106 -11.51 -14.81 -7.32
CA ASN A 106 -12.78 -14.34 -6.75
C ASN A 106 -13.01 -14.79 -5.29
N ILE A 107 -11.98 -14.64 -4.45
CA ILE A 107 -12.04 -15.07 -3.05
C ILE A 107 -12.97 -14.13 -2.28
N ASN A 108 -14.03 -14.69 -1.68
CA ASN A 108 -15.05 -13.92 -0.98
C ASN A 108 -14.47 -13.11 0.19
N GLN A 109 -14.83 -11.82 0.24
CA GLN A 109 -14.24 -10.87 1.18
C GLN A 109 -14.63 -11.08 2.66
N THR A 110 -15.70 -11.85 2.91
CA THR A 110 -16.23 -12.11 4.26
C THR A 110 -15.34 -13.01 5.12
N ASN A 111 -14.38 -13.71 4.51
CA ASN A 111 -13.46 -14.63 5.21
C ASN A 111 -12.08 -14.01 5.47
N ILE A 112 -11.95 -12.70 5.34
CA ILE A 112 -10.64 -12.05 5.30
C ILE A 112 -10.20 -11.64 6.71
N SER A 113 -8.98 -12.06 7.06
CA SER A 113 -8.26 -11.61 8.26
C SER A 113 -8.21 -10.09 8.31
N THR A 114 -8.32 -9.52 9.52
CA THR A 114 -8.12 -8.08 9.78
C THR A 114 -6.72 -7.59 9.37
N THR A 115 -5.76 -8.50 9.17
CA THR A 115 -4.36 -8.18 8.85
C THR A 115 -3.92 -8.81 7.51
N GLN A 116 -3.37 -7.97 6.62
CA GLN A 116 -2.79 -8.38 5.34
C GLN A 116 -1.27 -8.58 5.47
N ASN A 117 -0.87 -9.54 6.30
CA ASN A 117 0.53 -9.85 6.57
C ASN A 117 1.00 -11.09 5.79
N TYR A 118 2.28 -11.43 5.94
CA TYR A 118 2.89 -12.58 5.25
C TYR A 118 2.16 -13.90 5.55
N GLU A 119 1.80 -14.15 6.81
CA GLU A 119 1.08 -15.36 7.20
C GLU A 119 -0.30 -15.45 6.54
N TYR A 120 -1.01 -14.32 6.42
CA TYR A 120 -2.28 -14.26 5.72
C TYR A 120 -2.11 -14.55 4.21
N PHE A 121 -1.08 -14.01 3.58
CA PHE A 121 -0.74 -14.34 2.19
C PHE A 121 -0.51 -15.85 2.01
N ILE A 122 0.32 -16.47 2.86
CA ILE A 122 0.60 -17.91 2.80
C ILE A 122 -0.70 -18.71 2.97
N ASN A 123 -1.53 -18.36 3.95
CA ASN A 123 -2.79 -19.06 4.20
C ASN A 123 -3.74 -18.98 2.99
N ILE A 124 -3.92 -17.80 2.38
CA ILE A 124 -4.74 -17.69 1.16
C ILE A 124 -4.15 -18.53 0.04
N PHE A 125 -2.85 -18.38 -0.20
CA PHE A 125 -2.14 -19.05 -1.30
C PHE A 125 -2.25 -20.57 -1.20
N ASP A 126 -2.07 -21.12 0.01
CA ASP A 126 -2.17 -22.55 0.27
C ASP A 126 -3.59 -23.08 0.06
N CYS A 127 -4.61 -22.27 0.30
CA CYS A 127 -6.02 -22.63 0.11
C CYS A 127 -6.50 -22.55 -1.34
N ILE A 128 -5.69 -22.03 -2.27
CA ILE A 128 -6.04 -22.04 -3.69
C ILE A 128 -6.07 -23.50 -4.16
N ASN A 129 -7.18 -23.91 -4.79
CA ASN A 129 -7.37 -25.26 -5.33
C ASN A 129 -6.58 -25.46 -6.63
N LEU A 130 -5.26 -25.54 -6.48
CA LEU A 130 -4.28 -25.83 -7.52
C LEU A 130 -3.33 -26.90 -7.01
N ASN A 131 -2.81 -27.71 -7.92
CA ASN A 131 -1.73 -28.63 -7.59
C ASN A 131 -0.41 -27.88 -7.35
N LYS A 132 0.60 -28.58 -6.83
CA LYS A 132 1.90 -28.01 -6.49
C LYS A 132 2.57 -27.30 -7.68
N ASP A 133 2.57 -27.89 -8.87
CA ASP A 133 3.24 -27.32 -10.04
C ASP A 133 2.54 -26.06 -10.54
N GLU A 134 1.20 -26.06 -10.55
CA GLU A 134 0.38 -24.89 -10.86
C GLU A 134 0.61 -23.75 -9.87
N LYS A 135 0.78 -24.06 -8.57
CA LYS A 135 1.12 -23.06 -7.55
C LYS A 135 2.53 -22.50 -7.74
N ILE A 136 3.50 -23.32 -8.08
CA ILE A 136 4.86 -22.84 -8.42
C ILE A 136 4.80 -21.90 -9.63
N TYR A 137 4.05 -22.28 -10.67
CA TYR A 137 3.80 -21.41 -11.82
C TYR A 137 3.15 -20.09 -11.40
N LEU A 138 2.13 -20.14 -10.54
CA LEU A 138 1.47 -18.96 -10.00
C LEU A 138 2.45 -18.05 -9.23
N LEU A 139 3.37 -18.61 -8.42
CA LEU A 139 4.39 -17.80 -7.72
C LEU A 139 5.33 -17.09 -8.69
N ASN A 140 5.75 -17.77 -9.76
CA ASN A 140 6.59 -17.17 -10.78
C ASN A 140 5.85 -16.08 -11.58
N ASP A 141 4.58 -16.32 -11.91
CA ASP A 141 3.69 -15.32 -12.52
C ASP A 141 3.55 -14.09 -11.63
N LEU A 142 3.24 -14.28 -10.35
CA LEU A 142 3.15 -13.20 -9.35
C LEU A 142 4.46 -12.42 -9.20
N LYS A 143 5.60 -13.10 -9.20
CA LYS A 143 6.93 -12.47 -9.14
C LYS A 143 7.20 -11.60 -10.37
N SER A 144 6.85 -12.10 -11.56
CA SER A 144 6.96 -11.36 -12.82
C SER A 144 6.04 -10.14 -12.83
N ILE A 145 4.76 -10.31 -12.44
CA ILE A 145 3.79 -9.23 -12.32
C ILE A 145 4.32 -8.15 -11.39
N TRP A 146 4.78 -8.51 -10.18
CA TRP A 146 5.32 -7.53 -9.23
C TRP A 146 6.48 -6.74 -9.83
N SER A 147 7.46 -7.45 -10.41
CA SER A 147 8.66 -6.84 -10.99
C SER A 147 8.34 -5.82 -12.11
N ASN A 148 7.23 -6.02 -12.81
CA ASN A 148 6.80 -5.14 -13.91
C ASN A 148 5.85 -4.01 -13.47
N THR A 149 5.20 -4.14 -12.31
CA THR A 149 4.10 -3.26 -11.89
C THR A 149 4.46 -2.37 -10.71
N GLU A 150 5.50 -2.73 -9.95
CA GLU A 150 6.04 -1.94 -8.86
C GLU A 150 6.39 -0.52 -9.35
N LEU A 151 5.77 0.49 -8.73
CA LEU A 151 6.12 1.89 -8.93
C LEU A 151 7.58 2.08 -8.55
N ASN A 152 8.32 2.70 -9.47
CA ASN A 152 9.66 3.19 -9.21
C ASN A 152 9.63 4.37 -8.23
N GLU A 153 10.80 4.77 -7.73
CA GLU A 153 10.91 5.89 -6.78
C GLU A 153 10.33 7.19 -7.34
N ASN A 154 10.46 7.48 -8.64
CA ASN A 154 9.94 8.70 -9.25
C ASN A 154 8.40 8.77 -9.25
N ASP A 155 7.75 7.62 -9.22
CA ASP A 155 6.29 7.53 -9.22
C ASP A 155 5.70 7.81 -7.84
N VAL A 156 6.44 7.50 -6.76
CA VAL A 156 5.97 7.61 -5.36
C VAL A 156 6.72 8.62 -4.51
N ASN A 157 7.82 9.21 -4.99
CA ASN A 157 8.64 10.18 -4.23
C ASN A 157 7.85 11.39 -3.71
N TRP A 158 6.80 11.78 -4.42
CA TRP A 158 5.94 12.87 -4.02
C TRP A 158 5.11 12.53 -2.78
N LEU A 159 4.85 11.25 -2.49
CA LEU A 159 4.04 10.74 -1.38
C LEU A 159 4.95 10.33 -0.21
N THR A 160 5.19 11.27 0.70
CA THR A 160 6.13 11.12 1.81
C THR A 160 5.51 10.31 2.96
N PRO A 161 6.17 9.25 3.46
CA PRO A 161 5.65 8.41 4.56
C PRO A 161 5.53 9.15 5.92
N LEU A 162 6.22 10.28 6.08
CA LEU A 162 6.17 11.11 7.30
C LEU A 162 5.12 12.23 7.24
N ASP A 163 4.57 12.53 6.06
CA ASP A 163 3.55 13.58 5.91
C ASP A 163 2.16 12.98 6.14
N GLN A 164 1.73 12.97 7.41
CA GLN A 164 0.44 12.41 7.81
C GLN A 164 -0.73 13.10 7.09
N GLY A 165 -0.64 14.41 6.88
CA GLY A 165 -1.69 15.19 6.19
C GLY A 165 -1.83 14.75 4.74
N GLN A 166 -0.70 14.54 4.06
CA GLN A 166 -0.67 14.00 2.71
C GLN A 166 -1.22 12.58 2.63
N ILE A 167 -0.84 11.70 3.55
CA ILE A 167 -1.31 10.30 3.57
C ILE A 167 -2.82 10.23 3.80
N ILE A 168 -3.35 11.02 4.74
CA ILE A 168 -4.79 11.12 4.99
C ILE A 168 -5.51 11.67 3.74
N TRP A 169 -4.96 12.68 3.09
CA TRP A 169 -5.53 13.22 1.86
C TRP A 169 -5.52 12.18 0.73
N ALA A 170 -4.41 11.48 0.53
CA ALA A 170 -4.24 10.48 -0.51
C ALA A 170 -5.23 9.33 -0.32
N TRP A 171 -5.40 8.86 0.91
CA TRP A 171 -6.42 7.87 1.26
C TRP A 171 -7.83 8.31 0.89
N LYS A 172 -8.24 9.52 1.30
CA LYS A 172 -9.55 10.10 0.95
C LYS A 172 -9.72 10.29 -0.56
N TYR A 173 -8.63 10.59 -1.27
CA TYR A 173 -8.64 10.68 -2.73
C TYR A 173 -8.95 9.33 -3.36
N LEU A 174 -8.35 8.23 -2.87
CA LEU A 174 -8.66 6.87 -3.34
C LEU A 174 -10.12 6.47 -3.02
N GLU A 175 -10.61 6.77 -1.81
CA GLU A 175 -12.00 6.53 -1.40
C GLU A 175 -12.98 7.19 -2.38
N LYS A 176 -12.78 8.49 -2.66
CA LYS A 176 -13.65 9.27 -3.54
C LYS A 176 -13.69 8.73 -4.98
N ASN A 177 -12.61 8.11 -5.44
CA ASN A 177 -12.52 7.55 -6.79
C ASN A 177 -12.99 6.08 -6.87
N ASN A 178 -13.66 5.57 -5.83
CA ASN A 178 -14.11 4.17 -5.72
C ASN A 178 -12.99 3.16 -5.96
N LYS A 179 -11.77 3.51 -5.52
CA LYS A 179 -10.57 2.73 -5.79
C LYS A 179 -10.18 1.79 -4.65
N LEU A 180 -10.82 1.91 -3.49
CA LEU A 180 -10.53 1.04 -2.34
C LEU A 180 -11.24 -0.32 -2.37
N GLY A 181 -12.16 -0.57 -3.32
CA GLY A 181 -12.99 -1.79 -3.35
C GLY A 181 -12.23 -3.12 -3.52
N TYR A 182 -10.92 -3.06 -3.74
CA TYR A 182 -10.05 -4.23 -3.79
C TYR A 182 -9.61 -4.70 -2.40
N PHE A 183 -9.58 -3.79 -1.41
CA PHE A 183 -9.00 -4.10 -0.11
C PHE A 183 -10.02 -4.63 0.87
N PRO A 184 -9.72 -5.77 1.50
CA PRO A 184 -10.65 -6.38 2.43
C PRO A 184 -10.62 -5.78 3.84
N THR A 185 -9.57 -5.03 4.18
CA THR A 185 -9.42 -4.39 5.49
C THR A 185 -8.85 -3.00 5.38
N SER A 186 -9.34 -2.10 6.24
CA SER A 186 -8.83 -0.73 6.34
C SER A 186 -7.56 -0.69 7.21
N PRO A 187 -6.49 0.00 6.77
CA PRO A 187 -5.27 0.17 7.55
C PRO A 187 -5.53 0.96 8.83
N VAL A 188 -4.89 0.55 9.92
CA VAL A 188 -5.08 1.13 11.26
C VAL A 188 -4.06 2.24 11.52
N SER A 189 -2.80 2.04 11.11
CA SER A 189 -1.72 3.02 11.30
C SER A 189 -1.49 3.88 10.05
N ILE A 190 -0.85 5.05 10.24
CA ILE A 190 -0.51 5.94 9.13
C ILE A 190 0.53 5.32 8.19
N ILE A 191 1.44 4.52 8.75
CA ILE A 191 2.49 3.81 8.00
C ILE A 191 1.85 2.71 7.16
N GLU A 192 0.96 1.90 7.75
CA GLU A 192 0.17 0.93 6.97
C GLU A 192 -0.60 1.63 5.87
N ARG A 193 -1.28 2.74 6.18
CA ARG A 193 -2.05 3.49 5.19
C ARG A 193 -1.19 3.94 4.02
N HIS A 194 0.03 4.41 4.26
CA HIS A 194 0.99 4.72 3.21
C HIS A 194 1.33 3.50 2.34
N GLN A 195 1.69 2.37 2.97
CA GLN A 195 2.00 1.12 2.25
C GLN A 195 0.83 0.63 1.41
N PHE A 196 -0.39 0.72 1.93
CA PHE A 196 -1.63 0.38 1.23
C PHE A 196 -1.87 1.30 0.02
N ILE A 197 -1.64 2.60 0.15
CA ILE A 197 -1.77 3.54 -0.97
C ILE A 197 -0.76 3.17 -2.06
N CYS A 198 0.50 2.93 -1.69
CA CYS A 198 1.53 2.52 -2.65
C CYS A 198 1.15 1.21 -3.37
N ALA A 199 0.75 0.18 -2.61
CA ALA A 199 0.30 -1.08 -3.18
C ALA A 199 -0.90 -0.88 -4.12
N PHE A 200 -1.87 -0.05 -3.76
CA PHE A 200 -2.98 0.27 -4.65
C PHE A 200 -2.51 0.86 -5.98
N LEU A 201 -1.61 1.84 -5.92
CA LEU A 201 -1.10 2.52 -7.10
C LEU A 201 -0.34 1.55 -8.03
N ASP A 202 0.30 0.50 -7.50
CA ASP A 202 0.90 -0.59 -8.29
C ASP A 202 -0.17 -1.34 -9.08
N LEU A 203 -1.25 -1.71 -8.39
CA LEU A 203 -2.33 -2.55 -8.90
C LEU A 203 -3.18 -1.86 -9.99
N ILE A 204 -3.14 -0.53 -10.13
CA ILE A 204 -3.90 0.16 -11.18
C ILE A 204 -3.51 -0.36 -12.57
N SER A 205 -2.21 -0.58 -12.81
CA SER A 205 -1.72 -1.11 -14.08
C SER A 205 -2.32 -2.49 -14.39
N ILE A 206 -2.42 -3.34 -13.37
CA ILE A 206 -2.94 -4.71 -13.48
C ILE A 206 -4.45 -4.71 -13.74
N PHE A 207 -5.19 -3.82 -13.06
CA PHE A 207 -6.65 -3.87 -13.04
C PHE A 207 -7.32 -2.97 -14.06
N ASN A 208 -6.64 -1.91 -14.48
CA ASN A 208 -7.18 -0.89 -15.38
C ASN A 208 -6.26 -0.59 -16.58
N GLY A 209 -5.08 -1.22 -16.67
CA GLY A 209 -4.10 -0.98 -17.73
C GLY A 209 -3.10 0.14 -17.38
N GLN A 210 -1.98 0.15 -18.10
CA GLN A 210 -0.85 1.07 -17.86
C GLN A 210 -1.24 2.54 -18.08
N ASP A 211 -1.95 2.86 -19.16
CA ASP A 211 -2.40 4.22 -19.46
C ASP A 211 -3.31 4.77 -18.34
N SER A 212 -4.13 3.91 -17.75
CA SER A 212 -4.98 4.26 -16.61
C SER A 212 -4.15 4.58 -15.37
N LYS A 213 -3.04 3.86 -15.13
CA LYS A 213 -2.12 4.12 -14.02
C LYS A 213 -1.46 5.48 -14.19
N GLU A 214 -0.89 5.77 -15.36
CA GLU A 214 -0.20 7.03 -15.63
C GLU A 214 -1.15 8.23 -15.51
N LEU A 215 -2.32 8.13 -16.12
CA LEU A 215 -3.33 9.19 -16.03
C LEU A 215 -3.81 9.41 -14.60
N PHE A 216 -3.99 8.33 -13.83
CA PHE A 216 -4.41 8.42 -12.43
C PHE A 216 -3.32 9.07 -11.56
N LEU A 217 -2.07 8.62 -11.68
CA LEU A 217 -0.94 9.20 -10.96
C LEU A 217 -0.75 10.68 -11.31
N TYR A 218 -0.84 11.04 -12.58
CA TYR A 218 -0.75 12.43 -13.02
C TYR A 218 -1.84 13.29 -12.36
N LYS A 219 -3.11 12.86 -12.42
CA LYS A 219 -4.24 13.58 -11.82
C LYS A 219 -4.11 13.70 -10.31
N MET A 220 -3.70 12.62 -9.64
CA MET A 220 -3.52 12.58 -8.19
C MET A 220 -2.39 13.52 -7.76
N LYS A 221 -1.20 13.41 -8.36
CA LYS A 221 -0.05 14.30 -8.13
C LYS A 221 -0.44 15.77 -8.32
N LYS A 222 -1.06 16.10 -9.45
CA LYS A 222 -1.49 17.47 -9.78
C LYS A 222 -2.48 18.02 -8.76
N THR A 223 -3.46 17.22 -8.34
CA THR A 223 -4.46 17.63 -7.35
C THR A 223 -3.81 17.90 -5.99
N TRP A 224 -2.85 17.08 -5.59
CA TRP A 224 -2.07 17.31 -4.37
C TRP A 224 -1.25 18.59 -4.45
N SER A 225 -0.49 18.80 -5.54
CA SER A 225 0.30 20.02 -5.72
C SER A 225 -0.54 21.28 -5.63
N GLN A 226 -1.74 21.28 -6.23
CA GLN A 226 -2.69 22.40 -6.13
C GLN A 226 -3.22 22.58 -4.70
N LYS A 227 -3.52 21.50 -3.99
CA LYS A 227 -3.94 21.57 -2.58
C LYS A 227 -2.81 22.12 -1.71
N LYS A 228 -1.60 21.59 -1.83
CA LYS A 228 -0.41 22.06 -1.10
C LYS A 228 -0.12 23.53 -1.40
N TYR A 229 -0.31 23.97 -2.64
CA TYR A 229 -0.21 25.39 -2.99
C TYR A 229 -1.27 26.23 -2.27
N ARG A 230 -2.54 25.77 -2.26
CA ARG A 230 -3.68 26.42 -1.56
C ARG A 230 -3.50 26.51 -0.04
N ASP A 231 -2.95 25.46 0.56
CA ASP A 231 -2.82 25.34 2.01
C ASP A 231 -1.53 26.01 2.53
N ASN A 232 -0.58 26.36 1.66
CA ASN A 232 0.56 27.18 2.05
C ASN A 232 0.11 28.63 2.28
N ASP A 233 0.27 29.14 3.51
CA ASP A 233 0.00 30.53 3.93
C ASP A 233 0.79 31.61 3.13
N ARG A 234 1.63 31.20 2.18
CA ARG A 234 2.32 32.09 1.23
C ARG A 234 1.43 32.53 0.07
N ILE A 235 0.17 32.10 -0.01
CA ILE A 235 -0.77 32.71 -0.93
C ILE A 235 -1.02 34.15 -0.48
N LYS A 236 -0.26 35.06 -1.09
CA LYS A 236 -0.72 36.42 -1.30
C LYS A 236 -2.07 36.28 -2.00
N LYS A 237 -3.16 36.54 -1.27
CA LYS A 237 -4.49 36.58 -1.89
C LYS A 237 -4.37 37.49 -3.10
N PRO A 238 -4.75 37.04 -4.31
CA PRO A 238 -4.65 37.89 -5.48
C PRO A 238 -5.50 39.14 -5.23
N TYR A 239 -4.84 40.27 -5.00
CA TYR A 239 -5.50 41.56 -4.86
C TYR A 239 -5.79 42.06 -6.26
N HIS A 240 -7.07 42.07 -6.63
CA HIS A 240 -7.49 42.69 -7.87
C HIS A 240 -7.36 44.21 -7.73
N LEU A 241 -6.29 44.77 -8.29
CA LEU A 241 -6.06 46.20 -8.37
C LEU A 241 -6.42 46.66 -9.79
N PRO A 242 -7.60 47.27 -10.01
CA PRO A 242 -7.92 47.83 -11.31
C PRO A 242 -6.94 48.97 -11.62
N LEU A 243 -6.23 48.85 -12.74
CA LEU A 243 -5.30 49.84 -13.25
C LEU A 243 -5.88 50.49 -14.51
N SER A 244 -5.55 51.77 -14.73
CA SER A 244 -5.80 52.39 -16.03
C SER A 244 -5.00 51.66 -17.12
N LYS A 245 -5.47 51.74 -18.37
CA LYS A 245 -4.77 51.14 -19.52
C LYS A 245 -3.33 51.63 -19.64
N ASP A 246 -3.10 52.92 -19.39
CA ASP A 246 -1.77 53.52 -19.40
C ASP A 246 -0.87 52.96 -18.28
N SER A 247 -1.36 52.88 -17.04
CA SER A 247 -0.61 52.30 -15.92
C SER A 247 -0.30 50.82 -16.13
N HIS A 248 -1.21 50.07 -16.75
CA HIS A 248 -0.98 48.67 -17.10
C HIS A 248 0.13 48.50 -18.15
N ASN A 249 0.15 49.37 -19.18
CA ASN A 249 1.21 49.37 -20.19
C ASN A 249 2.57 49.70 -19.58
N LYS A 250 2.64 50.71 -18.70
CA LYS A 250 3.86 51.07 -17.97
C LYS A 250 4.36 49.91 -17.10
N LEU A 251 3.47 49.25 -16.36
CA LEU A 251 3.82 48.09 -15.54
C LEU A 251 4.35 46.94 -16.40
N THR A 252 3.73 46.68 -17.55
CA THR A 252 4.16 45.61 -18.48
C THR A 252 5.56 45.90 -19.01
N HIS A 253 5.84 47.14 -19.42
CA HIS A 253 7.16 47.53 -19.88
C HIS A 253 8.23 47.40 -18.78
N LEU A 254 7.89 47.75 -17.53
CA LEU A 254 8.80 47.53 -16.40
C LEU A 254 9.06 46.04 -16.14
N CYS A 255 8.07 45.16 -16.36
CA CYS A 255 8.27 43.71 -16.24
C CYS A 255 9.27 43.17 -17.26
N GLU A 256 9.24 43.69 -18.49
CA GLU A 256 10.21 43.35 -19.54
C GLU A 256 11.62 43.82 -19.16
N ILE A 257 11.75 45.07 -18.71
CA ILE A 257 13.05 45.65 -18.31
C ILE A 257 13.66 44.89 -17.13
N PHE A 258 12.86 44.56 -16.10
CA PHE A 258 13.34 43.89 -14.90
C PHE A 258 13.39 42.36 -15.02
N ASN A 259 12.85 41.79 -16.11
CA ASN A 259 12.64 40.35 -16.30
C ASN A 259 11.98 39.69 -15.08
N LYS A 260 10.87 40.28 -14.62
CA LYS A 260 10.14 39.90 -13.39
C LYS A 260 8.63 39.87 -13.62
N SER A 261 7.90 39.19 -12.73
CA SER A 261 6.44 39.17 -12.79
C SER A 261 5.83 40.52 -12.40
N GLN A 262 4.60 40.81 -12.85
CA GLN A 262 3.87 42.04 -12.46
C GLN A 262 3.76 42.21 -10.94
N SER A 263 3.59 41.12 -10.20
CA SER A 263 3.53 41.14 -8.73
C SER A 263 4.86 41.56 -8.12
N ASP A 264 5.98 41.05 -8.63
CA ASP A 264 7.32 41.37 -8.12
C ASP A 264 7.69 42.82 -8.41
N VAL A 265 7.36 43.32 -9.61
CA VAL A 265 7.60 44.72 -9.99
C VAL A 265 6.74 45.67 -9.14
N LEU A 266 5.48 45.33 -8.89
CA LEU A 266 4.61 46.11 -8.00
C LEU A 266 5.17 46.16 -6.58
N GLU A 267 5.55 45.03 -5.99
CA GLU A 267 6.14 45.01 -4.65
C GLU A 267 7.46 45.77 -4.58
N PHE A 268 8.33 45.60 -5.58
CA PHE A 268 9.57 46.36 -5.67
C PHE A 268 9.29 47.86 -5.70
N THR A 269 8.35 48.30 -6.53
CA THR A 269 8.02 49.71 -6.70
C THR A 269 7.40 50.28 -5.42
N ILE A 270 6.45 49.55 -4.81
CA ILE A 270 5.82 49.94 -3.55
C ILE A 270 6.86 50.03 -2.45
N ASN A 271 7.71 49.02 -2.28
CA ASN A 271 8.72 48.99 -1.24
C ASN A 271 9.78 50.08 -1.45
N LYS A 272 10.19 50.33 -2.70
CA LYS A 272 11.13 51.40 -3.02
C LYS A 272 10.55 52.76 -2.62
N ILE A 273 9.36 53.09 -3.13
CA ILE A 273 8.68 54.35 -2.81
C ILE A 273 8.44 54.45 -1.30
N TYR A 274 7.92 53.40 -0.66
CA TYR A 274 7.70 53.40 0.78
C TYR A 274 8.99 53.70 1.54
N ASN A 275 10.10 53.03 1.23
CA ASN A 275 11.38 53.30 1.87
C ASN A 275 11.89 54.73 1.61
N ASP A 276 11.79 55.22 0.37
CA ASP A 276 12.24 56.57 -0.01
C ASP A 276 11.51 57.67 0.79
N TYR A 277 10.22 57.45 1.09
CA TYR A 277 9.40 58.40 1.84
C TYR A 277 9.39 58.17 3.36
N THR A 278 9.73 56.97 3.82
CA THR A 278 9.70 56.63 5.26
C THR A 278 11.06 56.59 5.92
N LYS A 279 12.18 56.56 5.17
CA LYS A 279 13.53 56.56 5.77
C LYS A 279 14.24 57.91 5.59
N ASP A 280 15.03 58.31 6.58
CA ASP A 280 15.94 59.47 6.51
C ASP A 280 17.30 59.10 5.87
N ASN A 281 18.16 60.10 5.68
CA ASN A 281 19.48 59.94 5.04
C ASN A 281 20.44 59.03 5.84
N GLU A 282 20.05 58.59 7.04
CA GLU A 282 20.80 57.67 7.90
C GLU A 282 20.12 56.28 8.00
N GLY A 283 19.01 56.07 7.27
CA GLY A 283 18.29 54.80 7.21
C GLY A 283 17.30 54.56 8.37
N LYS A 284 17.03 55.55 9.22
CA LYS A 284 16.04 55.47 10.30
C LYS A 284 14.65 55.87 9.80
N ASN A 285 13.64 55.25 10.40
CA ASN A 285 12.24 55.42 10.02
C ASN A 285 11.74 56.79 10.52
N LYS A 286 11.38 57.71 9.62
CA LYS A 286 10.94 59.08 9.88
C LYS A 286 9.68 59.18 10.76
N PHE A 287 8.99 58.07 10.99
CA PHE A 287 7.72 57.99 11.70
C PHE A 287 7.78 57.08 12.96
N ASN A 288 8.98 56.66 13.40
CA ASN A 288 9.18 55.97 14.68
C ASN A 288 10.12 56.75 15.60
#